data_AF-A0A930DW86-F1
#
_entry.id   AF-A0A930DW86-F1
#
_cell.length_a   1.000
_cell.length_b   1.000
_cell.length_c   1.000
_cell.angle_alpha   90.00
_cell.angle_beta   90.00
_cell.angle_gamma   90.00
#
_symmetry.space_group_name_H-M   'P 1'
#
loop_
_entity.id
_entity.type
_entity.pdbx_description
1 polymer ?
#
loop_
_entity_poly.entity_id
_entity_poly.type
_entity_poly.pdbx_seq_one_letter_code
_entity_poly.pdbx_strand_id
1 'polypeptide(L)' 'MKLQEYKQNKMRDSEFAKAYEEVQPEMNIIRAIIDARIAKNMTQKDLSNKTGINQSEISKLENGTRNPSIKLLQRLAEG' A
#
# COMPACT_ATOMS: atom_id res chain seq x y z
N MET A 1 9.52 -23.53 -8.88
CA MET A 1 8.53 -22.60 -9.48
C MET A 1 8.84 -21.20 -9.00
N LYS A 2 9.04 -20.24 -9.91
CA LYS A 2 9.27 -18.82 -9.54
C LYS A 2 7.95 -18.16 -9.12
N LEU A 3 8.02 -17.10 -8.31
CA LEU A 3 6.82 -16.38 -7.84
C LEU A 3 5.97 -15.84 -9.01
N GLN A 4 6.61 -15.35 -10.07
CA GLN A 4 5.93 -14.85 -11.26
C GLN A 4 5.15 -15.95 -11.99
N GLU A 5 5.76 -17.13 -12.16
CA GLU A 5 5.12 -18.30 -12.78
C GLU A 5 3.94 -18.80 -11.94
N TYR A 6 4.10 -18.85 -10.61
CA TYR A 6 3.02 -19.22 -9.69
C TYR A 6 1.84 -18.26 -9.80
N LYS A 7 2.09 -16.95 -9.80
CA LYS A 7 1.05 -15.93 -9.95
C LYS A 7 0.32 -16.11 -11.28
N GLN A 8 1.04 -16.24 -12.40
CA GLN A 8 0.43 -16.45 -13.72
C GLN A 8 -0.47 -17.68 -13.76
N ASN A 9 -0.04 -18.78 -13.14
CA ASN A 9 -0.85 -19.99 -13.04
C ASN A 9 -2.12 -19.75 -12.19
N LYS A 10 -2.01 -19.03 -11.08
CA LYS A 10 -3.17 -18.69 -10.24
C LYS A 10 -4.14 -17.71 -10.90
N MET A 11 -3.66 -16.79 -11.73
CA MET A 11 -4.52 -15.86 -12.49
C MET A 11 -5.40 -16.57 -13.54
N ARG A 12 -5.18 -17.86 -13.83
CA ARG A 12 -6.08 -18.67 -14.67
C ARG A 12 -7.35 -19.10 -13.95
N ASP A 13 -7.33 -19.09 -12.62
CA ASP A 13 -8.51 -19.33 -11.79
C ASP A 13 -9.36 -18.05 -11.74
N SER A 14 -10.63 -18.15 -12.17
CA SER A 14 -11.49 -16.97 -12.32
C SER A 14 -11.85 -16.32 -10.98
N GLU A 15 -11.97 -17.09 -9.90
CA GLU A 15 -12.28 -16.54 -8.58
C GLU A 15 -11.06 -15.79 -8.03
N PHE A 16 -9.88 -16.39 -8.15
CA PHE A 16 -8.63 -15.73 -7.78
C PHE A 16 -8.39 -14.46 -8.59
N ALA A 17 -8.54 -14.52 -9.92
CA ALA A 17 -8.33 -13.35 -10.78
C ALA A 17 -9.28 -12.21 -10.43
N LYS A 18 -10.57 -12.51 -10.21
CA LYS A 18 -11.56 -11.50 -9.81
C LYS A 18 -11.19 -10.86 -8.46
N ALA A 19 -10.93 -11.66 -7.43
CA ALA A 19 -10.54 -11.14 -6.12
C ALA A 19 -9.21 -10.36 -6.16
N TYR A 20 -8.28 -10.79 -7.02
CA TYR A 20 -7.00 -10.10 -7.24
C TYR A 20 -7.20 -8.71 -7.85
N GLU A 21 -8.04 -8.61 -8.88
CA GLU A 21 -8.38 -7.33 -9.54
C GLU A 21 -9.17 -6.40 -8.63
N GLU A 22 -10.12 -6.95 -7.86
CA GLU A 22 -10.94 -6.17 -6.92
C GLU A 22 -10.11 -5.40 -5.89
N VAL A 23 -8.97 -5.94 -5.45
CA VAL A 23 -8.10 -5.29 -4.45
C VAL A 23 -7.00 -4.41 -5.07
N GLN A 24 -6.83 -4.42 -6.40
CA GLN A 24 -5.77 -3.62 -7.05
C GLN A 24 -5.90 -2.12 -6.81
N PRO A 25 -7.09 -1.49 -6.80
CA PRO A 25 -7.20 -0.05 -6.54
C PRO A 25 -6.56 0.35 -5.20
N GLU A 26 -6.88 -0.34 -4.11
CA GLU A 26 -6.32 -0.09 -2.78
C GLU A 26 -4.81 -0.33 -2.76
N MET A 27 -4.36 -1.44 -3.37
CA MET A 27 -2.94 -1.77 -3.43
C MET A 27 -2.13 -0.74 -4.23
N ASN A 28 -2.70 -0.18 -5.29
CA ASN A 28 -2.05 0.85 -6.09
C ASN A 28 -1.85 2.15 -5.30
N ILE A 29 -2.83 2.54 -4.49
CA ILE A 29 -2.70 3.70 -3.58
C ILE A 29 -1.59 3.45 -2.55
N ILE A 30 -1.58 2.28 -1.92
CA ILE A 30 -0.56 1.92 -0.92
C ILE A 30 0.84 1.94 -1.53
N ARG A 31 1.01 1.34 -2.72
CA ARG A 31 2.29 1.36 -3.46
C ARG A 31 2.74 2.79 -3.76
N ALA A 32 1.85 3.65 -4.25
CA ALA A 32 2.18 5.04 -4.54
C ALA A 32 2.68 5.80 -3.29
N ILE A 33 2.09 5.55 -2.12
CA ILE A 33 2.53 6.15 -0.85
C ILE A 33 3.93 5.65 -0.45
N ILE A 34 4.16 4.33 -0.55
CA ILE A 34 5.46 3.71 -0.24
C ILE A 34 6.53 4.25 -1.19
N ASP A 35 6.25 4.29 -2.49
CA ASP A 35 7.17 4.78 -3.51
C ASP A 35 7.52 6.25 -3.28
N ALA A 36 6.53 7.09 -2.97
CA ALA A 36 6.76 8.49 -2.63
C ALA A 36 7.63 8.66 -1.37
N ARG A 37 7.40 7.83 -0.34
CA ARG A 37 8.20 7.84 0.89
C ARG A 37 9.66 7.43 0.61
N ILE A 38 9.86 6.36 -0.15
CA ILE A 38 11.19 5.86 -0.52
C ILE A 38 11.92 6.86 -1.41
N ALA A 39 11.24 7.46 -2.39
CA ALA A 39 11.81 8.48 -3.27
C ALA A 39 12.32 9.71 -2.49
N LYS A 40 11.70 10.02 -1.34
CA LYS A 40 12.15 11.07 -0.41
C LYS A 40 13.19 10.58 0.61
N ASN A 41 13.66 9.33 0.53
CA ASN A 41 14.56 8.70 1.50
C ASN A 41 14.05 8.76 2.95
N MET A 42 12.74 8.69 3.14
CA MET A 42 12.11 8.80 4.45
C MET A 42 11.84 7.42 5.06
N THR A 43 12.12 7.26 6.35
CA THR A 43 11.61 6.13 7.12
C THR A 43 10.11 6.32 7.43
N GLN A 44 9.43 5.25 7.86
CA GLN A 44 8.06 5.38 8.39
C GLN A 44 7.99 6.31 9.61
N LYS A 45 9.07 6.38 10.41
CA LYS A 45 9.17 7.29 11.56
C LYS A 45 9.30 8.75 11.11
N ASP A 46 10.05 9.01 10.04
CA ASP A 46 10.16 10.38 9.49
C ASP A 46 8.83 10.85 8.92
N LEU A 47 8.11 9.97 8.21
CA LEU A 47 6.77 10.27 7.71
C LEU A 47 5.79 10.52 8.86
N SER A 48 5.90 9.74 9.94
CA SER A 48 5.12 9.94 11.17
C SER A 48 5.36 11.32 11.77
N ASN A 49 6.62 11.71 11.94
CA ASN A 49 7.00 13.02 12.47
C ASN A 49 6.49 14.17 11.60
N LYS A 50 6.50 13.99 10.26
CA LYS A 50 6.10 15.02 9.31
C LYS A 50 4.59 15.25 9.23
N THR A 51 3.81 14.17 9.30
CA THR A 51 2.36 14.19 9.08
C THR A 51 1.56 14.18 10.40
N GLY A 52 2.23 13.90 11.53
CA GLY A 52 1.61 13.65 12.82
C GLY A 52 0.74 12.39 12.86
N ILE A 53 0.90 11.48 11.90
CA ILE A 53 0.25 10.17 11.88
C ILE A 53 1.12 9.20 12.68
N ASN A 54 0.54 8.31 13.48
CA ASN A 54 1.32 7.34 14.22
C ASN A 54 2.10 6.40 13.29
N GLN A 55 3.37 6.12 13.60
CA GLN A 55 4.21 5.20 12.81
C GLN A 55 3.60 3.79 12.70
N SER A 56 2.89 3.32 13.73
CA SER A 56 2.17 2.05 13.69
C SER A 56 0.96 2.08 12.74
N GLU A 57 0.30 3.22 12.57
CA GLU A 57 -0.77 3.39 11.58
C GLU A 57 -0.22 3.44 10.16
N ILE A 58 0.92 4.12 9.95
CA ILE A 58 1.65 4.11 8.68
C ILE A 58 2.08 2.68 8.33
N SER A 59 2.63 1.94 9.29
CA SER A 59 3.02 0.53 9.07
C SER A 59 1.82 -0.34 8.68
N LYS A 60 0.67 -0.21 9.35
CA LYS A 60 -0.54 -0.96 9.00
C LYS A 60 -1.05 -0.63 7.60
N LEU A 61 -1.00 0.65 7.22
CA LEU A 61 -1.35 1.12 5.89
C LEU A 61 -0.43 0.52 4.83
N GLU A 62 0.89 0.63 4.99
CA GLU A 62 1.87 0.13 4.03
C GLU A 62 1.84 -1.39 3.88
N ASN A 63 1.49 -2.11 4.95
CA ASN A 63 1.31 -3.56 4.91
C ASN A 63 -0.05 -4.01 4.36
N GLY A 64 -0.94 -3.07 3.97
CA GLY A 64 -2.27 -3.39 3.43
C GLY A 64 -3.24 -4.03 4.42
N THR A 65 -2.95 -3.93 5.73
CA THR A 65 -3.79 -4.48 6.81
C THR A 65 -4.91 -3.53 7.22
N ARG A 66 -4.95 -2.32 6.63
CA ARG A 66 -5.97 -1.31 6.86
C ARG A 66 -6.27 -0.56 5.56
N ASN A 67 -7.55 -0.41 5.23
CA ASN A 67 -7.99 0.46 4.14
C ASN A 67 -7.78 1.95 4.53
N PRO A 68 -7.01 2.74 3.78
CA PRO A 68 -6.84 4.16 4.07
C PRO A 68 -8.16 4.92 3.95
N SER A 69 -8.47 5.75 4.95
CA SER A 69 -9.53 6.75 4.79
C SER A 69 -9.02 7.91 3.93
N ILE A 70 -9.93 8.60 3.23
CA ILE A 70 -9.61 9.81 2.45
C ILE A 70 -8.92 10.86 3.33
N LYS A 71 -9.36 11.02 4.58
CA LYS A 71 -8.75 11.93 5.55
C LYS A 71 -7.28 11.58 5.85
N LEU A 72 -6.94 10.28 5.91
CA LEU A 72 -5.57 9.83 6.09
C LEU A 72 -4.72 10.18 4.86
N LEU A 73 -5.25 9.95 3.66
CA LEU A 73 -4.57 10.28 2.40
C LEU A 73 -4.30 11.78 2.28
N GLN A 74 -5.24 12.64 2.67
CA GLN A 74 -5.07 14.09 2.69
C GLN A 74 -3.91 14.51 3.61
N ARG A 75 -3.88 14.00 4.84
CA ARG A 75 -2.79 14.29 5.79
C ARG A 75 -1.43 13.81 5.30
N LEU A 76 -1.38 12.69 4.58
CA LEU A 76 -0.15 12.20 3.95
C LEU A 76 0.31 13.10 2.80
N ALA A 77 -0.63 13.72 2.07
CA ALA A 77 -0.31 14.66 0.99
C ALA A 77 0.15 16.03 1.50
N GLU A 78 -0.32 16.46 2.67
CA GLU A 78 0.08 17.73 3.32
C GLU A 78 1.50 17.67 3.92
N GLY A 79 2.02 16.47 4.21
CA GLY A 79 3.37 16.24 4.75
C GLY A 79 4.44 16.10 3.68
#